data_AF-A0A950LQ29-F1
#
_entry.id   AF-A0A950LQ29-F1
#
_cell.length_a   1.000
_cell.length_b   1.000
_cell.length_c   1.000
_cell.angle_alpha   90.00
_cell.angle_beta   90.00
_cell.angle_gamma   90.00
#
_symmetry.space_group_name_H-M   'P 1'
#
loop_
_entity.id
_entity.type
_entity.pdbx_description
1 polymer ?
#
loop_
_entity_poly.entity_id
_entity_poly.type
_entity_poly.pdbx_seq_one_letter_code
_entity_poly.pdbx_strand_id
1 'polypeptide(L)'
;MSDNGQEKPKPGLWRRLFQRGEAPPRPVESQEIAPELESAEPEQAEDEAATEIAQAAAPELAYEPEPEPEPEPIAEIAPAAELEPAPQKRSWFARLTAGLSRSSSAIGRGITDLFTKRKLDATSLDDLEDILIQADLGLGAATRIRDAVARGRYEKSIEPDEVKAVLASEVERALTPVARPLTVDRTKKPFVVLVVGVNGSGKTTTIGKLAAKFSGEGLKVTLAAGDTFRAAAIEQLKIWAQRTGADIVARDQGGDAAGLAFDALTRARAAGSDVVLMDTAGRLQNRAELMSELE
;
A
#
# COMPACT_ATOMS: atom_id res chain seq x y z
N MET A 1 -2.97 -56.75 -36.99
CA MET A 1 -1.72 -56.11 -36.53
C MET A 1 -1.55 -54.82 -37.30
N SER A 2 -1.72 -53.69 -36.62
CA SER A 2 -0.77 -52.55 -36.62
C SER A 2 -1.43 -51.35 -35.93
N ASP A 3 -0.61 -50.75 -35.08
CA ASP A 3 -0.88 -49.96 -33.89
C ASP A 3 -1.25 -48.51 -34.20
N ASN A 4 -2.13 -47.92 -33.39
CA ASN A 4 -2.62 -46.54 -33.54
C ASN A 4 -2.04 -45.68 -32.41
N GLY A 5 -0.88 -45.07 -32.66
CA GLY A 5 -0.17 -44.24 -31.70
C GLY A 5 -0.75 -42.83 -31.57
N GLN A 6 -1.56 -42.59 -30.54
CA GLN A 6 -1.94 -41.25 -30.10
C GLN A 6 -0.82 -40.65 -29.21
N GLU A 7 -0.19 -39.56 -29.68
CA GLU A 7 0.71 -38.75 -28.86
C GLU A 7 -0.09 -37.91 -27.84
N LYS A 8 0.27 -38.04 -26.56
CA LYS A 8 -0.31 -37.24 -25.46
C LYS A 8 0.35 -35.85 -25.40
N PRO A 9 -0.41 -34.76 -25.16
CA PRO A 9 0.17 -33.43 -25.03
C PRO A 9 1.01 -33.30 -23.75
N LYS A 10 2.16 -32.64 -23.88
CA LYS A 10 3.12 -32.40 -22.78
C LYS A 10 2.57 -31.32 -21.82
N PRO A 11 2.65 -31.52 -20.49
CA PRO A 11 2.16 -30.54 -19.53
C PRO A 11 3.07 -29.30 -19.43
N GLY A 12 2.45 -28.15 -19.15
CA GLY A 12 3.11 -26.85 -19.02
C GLY A 12 4.14 -26.77 -17.88
N LEU A 13 5.08 -25.84 -18.05
CA LEU A 13 6.32 -25.68 -17.27
C LEU A 13 6.09 -25.58 -15.75
N TRP A 14 5.00 -24.96 -15.33
CA TRP A 14 4.69 -24.74 -13.90
C TRP A 14 4.21 -26.00 -13.17
N ARG A 15 3.53 -26.93 -13.86
CA ARG A 15 3.08 -28.20 -13.26
C ARG A 15 4.26 -29.11 -12.87
N ARG A 16 5.42 -28.95 -13.52
CA ARG A 16 6.67 -29.63 -13.17
C ARG A 16 7.35 -29.05 -11.91
N LEU A 17 7.15 -27.78 -11.61
CA LEU A 17 7.77 -27.15 -10.43
C LEU A 17 7.02 -27.44 -9.13
N PHE A 18 5.69 -27.59 -9.18
CA PHE A 18 4.86 -27.69 -7.97
C PHE A 18 4.41 -29.11 -7.59
N GLN A 19 4.87 -30.16 -8.28
CA GLN A 19 4.57 -31.57 -7.95
C GLN A 19 5.69 -32.27 -7.14
N ARG A 20 6.30 -31.59 -6.17
CA ARG A 20 7.20 -32.22 -5.19
C ARG A 20 6.64 -32.09 -3.77
N GLY A 21 5.83 -33.10 -3.43
CA GLY A 21 5.46 -33.63 -2.12
C GLY A 21 5.46 -32.71 -0.88
N GLU A 22 4.26 -32.42 -0.38
CA GLU A 22 4.01 -32.12 1.03
C GLU A 22 3.51 -33.39 1.75
N ALA A 23 4.16 -33.76 2.85
CA ALA A 23 3.65 -34.69 3.85
C ALA A 23 2.99 -33.88 4.98
N PRO A 24 1.89 -34.37 5.60
CA PRO A 24 1.14 -33.57 6.57
C PRO A 24 1.89 -33.46 7.91
N PRO A 25 1.86 -32.31 8.60
CA PRO A 25 2.39 -32.20 9.95
C PRO A 25 1.46 -32.90 10.96
N ARG A 26 2.07 -33.55 11.96
CA ARG A 26 1.38 -34.19 13.10
C ARG A 26 0.90 -33.13 14.11
N PRO A 27 -0.17 -33.39 14.87
CA PRO A 27 -0.70 -32.43 15.83
C PRO A 27 0.21 -32.33 17.06
N VAL A 28 0.46 -31.12 17.52
CA VAL A 28 1.16 -30.83 18.78
C VAL A 28 0.09 -30.57 19.84
N GLU A 29 0.11 -31.38 20.90
CA GLU A 29 -0.75 -31.28 22.08
C GLU A 29 -0.59 -29.93 22.78
N SER A 30 -1.72 -29.30 23.09
CA SER A 30 -1.81 -28.06 23.85
C SER A 30 -1.84 -28.41 25.34
N GLN A 31 -0.84 -27.95 26.11
CA GLN A 31 -0.93 -27.91 27.57
C GLN A 31 -1.33 -26.51 28.01
N GLU A 32 -2.54 -26.42 28.56
CA GLU A 32 -3.04 -25.29 29.34
C GLU A 32 -2.26 -25.19 30.66
N ILE A 33 -1.73 -24.00 30.96
CA ILE A 33 -1.36 -23.63 32.32
C ILE A 33 -1.97 -22.25 32.59
N ALA A 34 -2.99 -22.23 33.44
CA ALA A 34 -3.59 -21.02 34.00
C ALA A 34 -2.79 -20.56 35.23
N PRO A 35 -2.91 -19.28 35.65
CA PRO A 35 -1.92 -18.59 36.45
C PRO A 35 -2.16 -18.76 37.95
N GLU A 36 -1.07 -18.82 38.73
CA GLU A 36 -1.13 -18.71 40.19
C GLU A 36 -0.49 -17.37 40.60
N LEU A 37 -1.35 -16.47 41.08
CA LEU A 37 -1.01 -15.20 41.69
C LEU A 37 -0.67 -15.47 43.15
N GLU A 38 0.54 -15.12 43.59
CA GLU A 38 0.84 -14.97 45.00
C GLU A 38 1.52 -13.62 45.26
N SER A 39 0.87 -12.86 46.13
CA SER A 39 1.16 -11.50 46.55
C SER A 39 2.18 -11.46 47.68
N ALA A 40 3.21 -10.62 47.59
CA ALA A 40 3.89 -10.06 48.75
C ALA A 40 4.71 -8.81 48.38
N GLU A 41 4.34 -7.69 48.99
CA GLU A 41 5.17 -6.49 49.25
C GLU A 41 5.00 -6.18 50.75
N PRO A 42 5.85 -5.35 51.39
CA PRO A 42 7.26 -5.03 51.13
C PRO A 42 8.12 -5.10 52.42
N GLU A 43 9.45 -5.14 52.32
CA GLU A 43 10.31 -4.69 53.43
C GLU A 43 11.63 -4.07 52.93
N GLN A 44 11.94 -2.91 53.50
CA GLN A 44 13.09 -2.07 53.21
C GLN A 44 14.34 -2.60 53.92
N ALA A 45 15.48 -2.58 53.23
CA ALA A 45 16.79 -2.50 53.86
C ALA A 45 17.70 -1.65 52.96
N GLU A 46 18.16 -0.53 53.51
CA GLU A 46 19.11 0.40 52.90
C GLU A 46 20.56 -0.10 53.02
N ASP A 47 21.37 0.36 52.07
CA ASP A 47 22.82 0.56 52.07
C ASP A 47 23.78 -0.64 52.20
N GLU A 48 24.51 -0.90 51.10
CA GLU A 48 25.98 -1.01 51.00
C GLU A 48 26.38 -1.80 49.74
N ALA A 49 26.36 -1.16 48.56
CA ALA A 49 27.12 -1.61 47.39
C ALA A 49 27.27 -0.50 46.32
N ALA A 50 27.47 0.74 46.77
CA ALA A 50 27.99 1.80 45.92
C ALA A 50 29.52 1.77 46.02
N THR A 51 30.18 0.91 45.25
CA THR A 51 31.55 1.02 44.68
C THR A 51 31.86 -0.31 43.98
N GLU A 52 32.44 -0.25 42.78
CA GLU A 52 32.79 -1.38 41.88
C GLU A 52 31.71 -1.93 40.92
N ILE A 53 31.19 -1.10 40.00
CA ILE A 53 31.18 -1.44 38.55
C ILE A 53 31.27 -0.15 37.73
N ALA A 54 32.40 0.55 37.86
CA ALA A 54 32.77 1.65 36.97
C ALA A 54 34.03 1.27 36.21
N GLN A 55 33.91 0.38 35.22
CA GLN A 55 34.80 0.25 34.05
C GLN A 55 34.40 -0.96 33.20
N ALA A 56 33.53 -0.71 32.22
CA ALA A 56 33.51 -1.48 30.99
C ALA A 56 33.37 -0.47 29.85
N ALA A 57 34.52 0.00 29.38
CA ALA A 57 34.62 0.79 28.16
C ALA A 57 34.19 -0.09 26.99
N ALA A 58 32.98 0.13 26.49
CA ALA A 58 32.61 -0.28 25.14
C ALA A 58 33.36 0.64 24.16
N PRO A 59 33.97 0.10 23.08
CA PRO A 59 34.75 0.92 22.17
C PRO A 59 33.83 1.93 21.47
N GLU A 60 34.17 3.22 21.56
CA GLU A 60 33.75 4.22 20.57
C GLU A 60 34.24 3.74 19.21
N LEU A 61 33.35 3.11 18.45
CA LEU A 61 33.53 2.99 17.01
C LEU A 61 33.43 4.41 16.45
N ALA A 62 34.58 5.02 16.22
CA ALA A 62 34.71 6.23 15.42
C ALA A 62 33.99 6.00 14.08
N TYR A 63 32.82 6.60 13.92
CA TYR A 63 32.16 6.70 12.64
C TYR A 63 32.96 7.72 11.83
N GLU A 64 33.77 7.25 10.88
CA GLU A 64 34.26 8.14 9.83
C GLU A 64 33.04 8.60 9.02
N PRO A 65 32.76 9.92 8.93
CA PRO A 65 31.70 10.38 8.07
C PRO A 65 32.07 10.07 6.61
N GLU A 66 31.24 9.28 5.93
CA GLU A 66 31.31 9.20 4.46
C GLU A 66 31.20 10.63 3.89
N PRO A 67 32.05 11.00 2.92
CA PRO A 67 31.98 12.34 2.33
C PRO A 67 30.62 12.54 1.67
N GLU A 68 29.89 13.56 2.11
CA GLU A 68 28.68 14.03 1.44
C GLU A 68 28.99 14.34 -0.03
N PRO A 69 28.18 13.87 -0.99
CA PRO A 69 28.30 14.36 -2.36
C PRO A 69 28.03 15.87 -2.36
N GLU A 70 28.94 16.62 -2.98
CA GLU A 70 28.79 18.07 -3.17
C GLU A 70 27.40 18.39 -3.74
N PRO A 71 26.72 19.46 -3.26
CA PRO A 71 25.43 19.83 -3.80
C PRO A 71 25.57 20.15 -5.28
N GLU A 72 24.93 19.36 -6.13
CA GLU A 72 24.75 19.73 -7.54
C GLU A 72 24.12 21.13 -7.57
N PRO A 73 24.64 22.04 -8.42
CA PRO A 73 24.16 23.40 -8.46
C PRO A 73 22.65 23.39 -8.74
N ILE A 74 21.90 24.00 -7.82
CA ILE A 74 20.48 24.31 -8.01
C ILE A 74 20.40 25.11 -9.31
N ALA A 75 19.89 24.48 -10.36
CA ALA A 75 19.61 25.17 -11.61
C ALA A 75 18.77 26.40 -11.27
N GLU A 76 19.32 27.58 -11.58
CA GLU A 76 18.66 28.86 -11.49
C GLU A 76 17.23 28.71 -12.03
N ILE A 77 16.26 29.11 -11.22
CA ILE A 77 14.86 29.15 -11.62
C ILE A 77 14.77 30.13 -12.79
N ALA A 78 14.66 29.59 -14.00
CA ALA A 78 14.42 30.36 -15.21
C ALA A 78 13.18 31.25 -15.00
N PRO A 79 13.21 32.52 -15.43
CA PRO A 79 12.09 33.43 -15.26
C PRO A 79 10.84 32.90 -15.96
N ALA A 80 9.70 33.16 -15.33
CA ALA A 80 8.36 32.68 -15.66
C ALA A 80 8.11 32.54 -17.17
N ALA A 81 8.03 31.29 -17.63
CA ALA A 81 7.42 30.97 -18.91
C ALA A 81 5.94 31.36 -18.87
N GLU A 82 5.52 32.10 -19.89
CA GLU A 82 4.14 32.54 -20.11
C GLU A 82 3.18 31.35 -20.02
N LEU A 83 2.08 31.57 -19.29
CA LEU A 83 1.07 30.55 -19.02
C LEU A 83 0.37 30.14 -20.31
N GLU A 84 0.80 29.01 -20.88
CA GLU A 84 0.01 28.21 -21.82
C GLU A 84 -1.43 28.05 -21.29
N PRO A 85 -2.46 28.17 -22.16
CA PRO A 85 -3.85 28.07 -21.74
C PRO A 85 -4.08 26.74 -21.02
N ALA A 86 -4.63 26.82 -19.80
CA ALA A 86 -4.82 25.67 -18.93
C ALA A 86 -5.48 24.52 -19.70
N PRO A 87 -4.86 23.32 -19.78
CA PRO A 87 -5.41 22.21 -20.53
C PRO A 87 -6.82 21.91 -20.01
N GLN A 88 -7.77 21.80 -20.94
CA GLN A 88 -9.17 21.49 -20.61
C GLN A 88 -9.21 20.30 -19.67
N LYS A 89 -9.87 20.47 -18.52
CA LYS A 89 -9.97 19.44 -17.48
C LYS A 89 -10.65 18.21 -18.10
N ARG A 90 -9.83 17.23 -18.50
CA ARG A 90 -10.31 15.93 -19.01
C ARG A 90 -11.34 15.38 -18.03
N SER A 91 -12.45 14.83 -18.55
CA SER A 91 -13.46 14.13 -17.75
C SER A 91 -12.79 13.10 -16.83
N TRP A 92 -13.33 12.91 -15.62
CA TRP A 92 -12.83 11.95 -14.64
C TRP A 92 -12.67 10.55 -15.24
N PHE A 93 -13.64 10.12 -16.05
CA PHE A 93 -13.58 8.85 -16.79
C PHE A 93 -12.41 8.81 -17.76
N ALA A 94 -12.19 9.89 -18.52
CA ALA A 94 -11.07 9.96 -19.46
C ALA A 94 -9.70 9.87 -18.75
N ARG A 95 -9.59 10.46 -17.55
CA ARG A 95 -8.37 10.34 -16.72
C ARG A 95 -8.16 8.91 -16.22
N LEU A 96 -9.23 8.26 -15.78
CA LEU A 96 -9.18 6.88 -15.30
C LEU A 96 -8.79 5.92 -16.44
N THR A 97 -9.46 6.01 -17.59
CA THR A 97 -9.15 5.21 -18.78
C THR A 97 -7.71 5.42 -19.24
N ALA A 98 -7.23 6.67 -19.26
CA ALA A 98 -5.84 6.96 -19.61
C ALA A 98 -4.86 6.33 -18.61
N GLY A 99 -5.12 6.42 -17.30
CA GLY A 99 -4.28 5.84 -16.25
C GLY A 99 -4.21 4.31 -16.30
N LEU A 100 -5.28 3.65 -16.72
CA LEU A 100 -5.37 2.18 -16.84
C LEU A 100 -5.05 1.65 -18.24
N SER A 101 -4.73 2.53 -19.20
CA SER A 101 -4.59 2.18 -20.62
C SER A 101 -3.55 1.09 -20.87
N ARG A 102 -2.40 1.13 -20.18
CA ARG A 102 -1.33 0.14 -20.34
C ARG A 102 -1.80 -1.27 -19.94
N SER A 103 -2.36 -1.41 -18.74
CA SER A 103 -2.83 -2.70 -18.21
C SER A 103 -4.02 -3.24 -18.99
N SER A 104 -5.04 -2.40 -19.23
CA SER A 104 -6.24 -2.79 -20.00
C SER A 104 -5.90 -3.21 -21.43
N SER A 105 -4.96 -2.52 -22.09
CA SER A 105 -4.52 -2.89 -23.44
C SER A 105 -3.70 -4.18 -23.47
N ALA A 106 -2.85 -4.43 -22.46
CA ALA A 106 -2.07 -5.66 -22.37
C ALA A 106 -2.98 -6.89 -22.21
N ILE A 107 -3.90 -6.84 -21.25
CA ILE A 107 -4.89 -7.90 -21.02
C ILE A 107 -5.79 -8.08 -22.25
N GLY A 108 -6.31 -6.98 -22.79
CA GLY A 108 -7.21 -7.00 -23.95
C GLY A 108 -6.57 -7.61 -25.19
N ARG A 109 -5.29 -7.31 -25.47
CA ARG A 109 -4.55 -7.93 -26.58
C ARG A 109 -4.31 -9.41 -26.34
N GLY A 110 -3.88 -9.80 -25.13
CA GLY A 110 -3.65 -11.21 -24.78
C GLY A 110 -4.91 -12.07 -24.97
N ILE A 111 -6.06 -11.58 -24.50
CA ILE A 111 -7.35 -12.26 -24.68
C ILE A 111 -7.72 -12.35 -26.16
N THR A 112 -7.65 -11.25 -26.92
CA THR A 112 -7.98 -11.26 -28.35
C THR A 112 -7.08 -12.21 -29.13
N ASP A 113 -5.77 -12.17 -28.91
CA ASP A 113 -4.81 -13.02 -29.60
C ASP A 113 -5.04 -14.51 -29.31
N LEU A 114 -5.42 -14.83 -28.06
CA LEU A 114 -5.71 -16.20 -27.64
C LEU A 114 -6.98 -16.72 -28.31
N PHE A 115 -8.10 -16.00 -28.26
CA PHE A 115 -9.39 -16.51 -28.72
C PHE A 115 -9.67 -16.30 -30.22
N THR A 116 -8.87 -15.47 -30.91
CA THR A 116 -8.95 -15.35 -32.38
C THR A 116 -8.24 -16.51 -33.09
N LYS A 117 -7.18 -17.07 -32.49
CA LYS A 117 -6.32 -18.08 -33.14
C LYS A 117 -6.78 -19.52 -32.94
N ARG A 118 -7.66 -19.79 -31.97
CA ARG A 118 -8.01 -21.15 -31.52
C ARG A 118 -9.38 -21.17 -30.86
N LYS A 119 -10.00 -22.35 -30.89
CA LYS A 119 -11.26 -22.62 -30.17
C LYS A 119 -11.00 -22.74 -28.67
N LEU A 120 -12.08 -22.56 -27.90
CA LEU A 120 -12.06 -22.79 -26.46
C LEU A 120 -11.86 -24.28 -26.16
N ASP A 121 -10.71 -24.59 -25.56
CA ASP A 121 -10.31 -25.89 -25.05
C ASP A 121 -9.60 -25.75 -23.69
N ALA A 122 -9.28 -26.88 -23.05
CA ALA A 122 -8.61 -26.90 -21.75
C ALA A 122 -7.29 -26.12 -21.77
N THR A 123 -6.51 -26.25 -22.85
CA THR A 123 -5.23 -25.55 -22.99
C THR A 123 -5.42 -24.04 -23.10
N SER A 124 -6.46 -23.56 -23.79
CA SER A 124 -6.75 -22.12 -23.92
C SER A 124 -7.24 -21.51 -22.61
N LEU A 125 -7.91 -22.30 -21.77
CA LEU A 125 -8.31 -21.87 -20.43
C LEU A 125 -7.09 -21.69 -19.52
N ASP A 126 -6.14 -22.62 -19.60
CA ASP A 126 -4.89 -22.54 -18.84
C ASP A 126 -4.02 -21.35 -19.34
N ASP A 127 -3.95 -21.13 -20.66
CA ASP A 127 -3.26 -19.96 -21.22
C ASP A 127 -3.93 -18.63 -20.82
N LEU A 128 -5.26 -18.58 -20.72
CA LEU A 128 -5.99 -17.42 -20.22
C LEU A 128 -5.62 -17.14 -18.75
N GLU A 129 -5.57 -18.17 -17.92
CA GLU A 129 -5.16 -18.05 -16.52
C GLU A 129 -3.75 -17.48 -16.39
N ASP A 130 -2.80 -18.00 -17.18
CA ASP A 130 -1.42 -17.50 -17.22
C ASP A 130 -1.34 -16.02 -17.62
N ILE A 131 -2.10 -15.59 -18.63
CA ILE A 131 -2.18 -14.17 -19.06
C ILE A 131 -2.67 -13.28 -17.92
N LEU A 132 -3.70 -13.73 -17.18
CA LEU A 132 -4.26 -12.96 -16.08
C LEU A 132 -3.30 -12.88 -14.88
N ILE A 133 -2.57 -13.96 -14.60
CA ILE A 133 -1.52 -13.96 -13.56
C ILE A 133 -0.39 -13.00 -13.92
N GLN A 134 0.09 -13.03 -15.18
CA GLN A 134 1.12 -12.10 -15.67
C GLN A 134 0.69 -10.64 -15.64
N ALA A 135 -0.63 -10.39 -15.60
CA ALA A 135 -1.20 -9.05 -15.46
C ALA A 135 -1.46 -8.64 -13.99
N ASP A 136 -0.85 -9.33 -13.03
CA ASP A 136 -0.93 -9.06 -11.59
C ASP A 136 -2.33 -9.25 -10.96
N LEU A 137 -3.24 -10.01 -11.58
CA LEU A 137 -4.52 -10.35 -10.94
C LEU A 137 -4.36 -11.39 -9.81
N GLY A 138 -3.25 -12.11 -9.80
CA GLY A 138 -2.98 -13.19 -8.87
C GLY A 138 -3.78 -14.48 -9.16
N LEU A 139 -3.31 -15.59 -8.58
CA LEU A 139 -3.84 -16.93 -8.84
C LEU A 139 -5.34 -17.03 -8.56
N GLY A 140 -5.78 -16.63 -7.36
CA GLY A 140 -7.17 -16.81 -6.95
C GLY A 140 -8.19 -16.08 -7.83
N ALA A 141 -7.87 -14.90 -8.35
CA ALA A 141 -8.75 -14.19 -9.28
C ALA A 141 -8.71 -14.83 -10.67
N ALA A 142 -7.51 -15.15 -11.17
CA ALA A 142 -7.31 -15.77 -12.47
C ALA A 142 -8.06 -17.12 -12.59
N THR A 143 -7.96 -18.00 -11.59
CA THR A 143 -8.66 -19.29 -11.56
C THR A 143 -10.18 -19.13 -11.61
N ARG A 144 -10.74 -18.17 -10.86
CA ARG A 144 -12.19 -17.93 -10.87
C ARG A 144 -12.70 -17.44 -12.22
N ILE A 145 -11.94 -16.57 -12.88
CA ILE A 145 -12.25 -16.07 -14.23
C ILE A 145 -12.15 -17.23 -15.24
N ARG A 146 -11.08 -18.00 -15.19
CA ARG A 146 -10.87 -19.21 -16.00
C ARG A 146 -12.04 -20.18 -15.86
N ASP A 147 -12.47 -20.48 -14.63
CA ASP A 147 -13.60 -21.37 -14.40
C ASP A 147 -14.94 -20.77 -14.80
N ALA A 148 -15.12 -19.45 -14.70
CA ALA A 148 -16.31 -18.77 -15.20
C ALA A 148 -16.42 -18.87 -16.73
N VAL A 149 -15.31 -18.67 -17.44
CA VAL A 149 -15.21 -18.87 -18.89
C VAL A 149 -15.45 -20.33 -19.27
N ALA A 150 -14.88 -21.27 -18.52
CA ALA A 150 -15.05 -22.70 -18.71
C ALA A 150 -16.52 -23.16 -18.57
N ARG A 151 -17.20 -22.74 -17.50
CA ARG A 151 -18.65 -22.99 -17.31
C ARG A 151 -19.49 -22.35 -18.40
N GLY A 152 -18.98 -21.25 -18.97
CA GLY A 152 -19.60 -20.45 -20.01
C GLY A 152 -20.13 -21.28 -21.16
N ARG A 153 -19.28 -22.07 -21.85
CA ARG A 153 -19.65 -23.12 -22.82
C ARG A 153 -18.42 -23.96 -23.23
N TYR A 154 -18.26 -25.16 -22.71
CA TYR A 154 -17.48 -26.18 -23.44
C TYR A 154 -18.27 -26.50 -24.73
N GLU A 155 -17.61 -26.48 -25.90
CA GLU A 155 -18.15 -26.79 -27.25
C GLU A 155 -18.72 -25.63 -28.11
N LYS A 156 -18.66 -24.36 -27.70
CA LYS A 156 -18.91 -23.22 -28.62
C LYS A 156 -17.69 -22.32 -28.79
N SER A 157 -17.60 -21.64 -29.93
CA SER A 157 -16.70 -20.50 -30.08
C SER A 157 -17.12 -19.41 -29.08
N ILE A 158 -16.15 -18.94 -28.29
CA ILE A 158 -16.32 -17.79 -27.40
C ILE A 158 -15.66 -16.59 -28.07
N GLU A 159 -16.39 -15.48 -28.16
CA GLU A 159 -15.82 -14.26 -28.71
C GLU A 159 -14.93 -13.56 -27.66
N PRO A 160 -13.83 -12.90 -28.05
CA PRO A 160 -12.95 -12.19 -27.11
C PRO A 160 -13.69 -11.20 -26.20
N ASP A 161 -14.76 -10.57 -26.69
CA ASP A 161 -15.55 -9.62 -25.92
C ASP A 161 -16.42 -10.28 -24.85
N GLU A 162 -16.85 -11.54 -25.07
CA GLU A 162 -17.53 -12.32 -24.03
C GLU A 162 -16.57 -12.63 -22.87
N VAL A 163 -15.31 -12.98 -23.18
CA VAL A 163 -14.27 -13.20 -22.15
C VAL A 163 -13.98 -11.92 -21.38
N LYS A 164 -13.88 -10.77 -22.07
CA LYS A 164 -13.71 -9.47 -21.40
C LYS A 164 -14.90 -9.12 -20.49
N ALA A 165 -16.12 -9.47 -20.89
CA ALA A 165 -17.31 -9.26 -20.07
C ALA A 165 -17.29 -10.13 -18.80
N VAL A 166 -16.89 -11.41 -18.91
CA VAL A 166 -16.70 -12.29 -17.75
C VAL A 166 -15.62 -11.73 -16.81
N LEU A 167 -14.49 -11.30 -17.36
CA LEU A 167 -13.41 -10.64 -16.60
C LEU A 167 -13.94 -9.40 -15.86
N ALA A 168 -14.67 -8.52 -16.55
CA ALA A 168 -15.21 -7.30 -15.96
C ALA A 168 -16.18 -7.60 -14.80
N SER A 169 -17.07 -8.58 -14.97
CA SER A 169 -18.01 -9.01 -13.93
C SER A 169 -17.30 -9.61 -12.71
N GLU A 170 -16.24 -10.38 -12.91
CA GLU A 170 -15.45 -10.95 -11.82
C GLU A 170 -14.66 -9.89 -11.05
N VAL A 171 -14.09 -8.90 -11.77
CA VAL A 171 -13.42 -7.75 -11.15
C VAL A 171 -14.43 -6.93 -10.34
N GLU A 172 -15.60 -6.63 -10.91
CA GLU A 172 -16.69 -5.94 -10.21
C GLU A 172 -17.09 -6.68 -8.93
N ARG A 173 -17.38 -7.98 -9.04
CA ARG A 173 -17.75 -8.84 -7.91
C ARG A 173 -16.69 -8.86 -6.80
N ALA A 174 -15.41 -8.82 -7.15
CA ALA A 174 -14.32 -8.77 -6.18
C ALA A 174 -14.22 -7.40 -5.48
N LEU A 175 -14.50 -6.31 -6.19
CA LEU A 175 -14.38 -4.94 -5.68
C LEU A 175 -15.63 -4.47 -4.92
N THR A 176 -16.84 -4.94 -5.25
CA THR A 176 -18.10 -4.48 -4.63
C THR A 176 -18.08 -4.51 -3.10
N PRO A 177 -17.61 -5.58 -2.41
CA PRO A 177 -17.65 -5.64 -0.95
C PRO A 177 -16.74 -4.63 -0.26
N VAL A 178 -15.71 -4.15 -0.96
CA VAL A 178 -14.70 -3.21 -0.42
C VAL A 178 -14.85 -1.79 -0.99
N ALA A 179 -15.80 -1.56 -1.90
CA ALA A 179 -16.10 -0.27 -2.52
C ALA A 179 -16.83 0.69 -1.55
N ARG A 180 -16.19 0.99 -0.42
CA ARG A 180 -16.72 1.87 0.63
C ARG A 180 -16.09 3.26 0.51
N PRO A 181 -16.87 4.32 0.27
CA PRO A 181 -16.33 5.67 0.15
C PRO A 181 -15.83 6.18 1.50
N LEU A 182 -14.68 6.86 1.51
CA LEU A 182 -14.22 7.62 2.67
C LEU A 182 -15.13 8.83 2.86
N THR A 183 -15.98 8.77 3.87
CA THR A 183 -16.90 9.86 4.25
C THR A 183 -16.43 10.47 5.57
N VAL A 184 -16.26 11.78 5.59
CA VAL A 184 -15.91 12.51 6.82
C VAL A 184 -17.14 12.56 7.72
N ASP A 185 -17.09 11.85 8.85
CA ASP A 185 -18.15 11.92 9.87
C ASP A 185 -18.06 13.25 10.62
N ARG A 186 -18.97 14.17 10.29
CA ARG A 186 -19.03 15.52 10.86
C ARG A 186 -19.45 15.56 12.34
N THR A 187 -19.91 14.45 12.91
CA THR A 187 -20.18 14.34 14.35
C THR A 187 -18.88 14.19 15.16
N LYS A 188 -17.78 13.79 14.50
CA LYS A 188 -16.43 13.76 15.07
C LYS A 188 -15.71 15.03 14.64
N LYS A 189 -15.38 15.90 15.60
CA LYS A 189 -14.64 17.15 15.34
C LYS A 189 -13.39 17.25 16.22
N PRO A 190 -12.18 17.07 15.65
CA PRO A 190 -11.91 16.73 14.25
C PRO A 190 -12.14 15.24 13.94
N PHE A 191 -12.49 14.93 12.70
CA PHE A 191 -12.38 13.58 12.13
C PHE A 191 -10.91 13.31 11.78
N VAL A 192 -10.31 12.26 12.33
CA VAL A 192 -8.87 12.00 12.21
C VAL A 192 -8.61 10.92 11.17
N VAL A 193 -7.72 11.20 10.22
CA VAL A 193 -7.22 10.24 9.23
C VAL A 193 -5.72 10.08 9.41
N LEU A 194 -5.31 8.91 9.91
CA LEU A 194 -3.92 8.51 9.98
C LEU A 194 -3.52 7.78 8.70
N VAL A 195 -2.50 8.27 8.00
CA VAL A 195 -2.04 7.70 6.72
C VAL A 195 -0.75 6.93 6.93
N VAL A 196 -0.87 5.60 6.86
CA VAL A 196 0.24 4.66 7.07
C VAL A 196 0.67 3.97 5.79
N GLY A 197 1.89 3.41 5.78
CA GLY A 197 2.43 2.65 4.65
C GLY A 197 3.92 2.88 4.41
N VAL A 198 4.52 2.08 3.53
CA VAL A 198 5.96 2.11 3.29
C VAL A 198 6.44 3.38 2.58
N ASN A 199 7.74 3.65 2.65
CA ASN A 199 8.37 4.72 1.87
C ASN A 199 8.13 4.53 0.37
N GLY A 200 7.94 5.64 -0.36
CA GLY A 200 7.70 5.61 -1.82
C GLY A 200 6.27 5.26 -2.26
N SER A 201 5.39 4.78 -1.35
CA SER A 201 3.99 4.44 -1.68
C SER A 201 3.09 5.66 -1.97
N GLY A 202 3.60 6.88 -1.78
CA GLY A 202 2.87 8.12 -2.10
C GLY A 202 1.99 8.67 -0.96
N LYS A 203 2.27 8.34 0.32
CA LYS A 203 1.53 8.83 1.51
C LYS A 203 1.37 10.35 1.55
N THR A 204 2.46 11.09 1.65
CA THR A 204 2.47 12.56 1.72
C THR A 204 1.77 13.21 0.52
N THR A 205 1.94 12.64 -0.68
CA THR A 205 1.23 13.10 -1.89
C THR A 205 -0.27 12.82 -1.83
N THR A 206 -0.67 11.70 -1.24
CA THR A 206 -2.08 11.34 -1.04
C THR A 206 -2.73 12.23 0.02
N ILE A 207 -2.02 12.54 1.11
CA ILE A 207 -2.46 13.53 2.12
C ILE A 207 -2.72 14.88 1.46
N GLY A 208 -1.78 15.37 0.64
CA GLY A 208 -1.97 16.63 -0.08
C GLY A 208 -3.18 16.63 -1.02
N LYS A 209 -3.44 15.52 -1.72
CA LYS A 209 -4.64 15.36 -2.57
C LYS A 209 -5.93 15.33 -1.74
N LEU A 210 -5.92 14.65 -0.60
CA LEU A 210 -7.06 14.62 0.33
C LEU A 210 -7.31 16.00 0.93
N ALA A 211 -6.26 16.73 1.30
CA ALA A 211 -6.35 18.11 1.76
C ALA A 211 -7.00 19.00 0.69
N ALA A 212 -6.53 18.94 -0.56
CA ALA A 212 -7.11 19.68 -1.66
C ALA A 212 -8.58 19.33 -1.92
N LYS A 213 -8.93 18.03 -1.82
CA LYS A 213 -10.33 17.57 -1.94
C LYS A 213 -11.20 18.13 -0.83
N PHE A 214 -10.82 17.95 0.44
CA PHE A 214 -11.62 18.35 1.59
C PHE A 214 -11.71 19.88 1.74
N SER A 215 -10.62 20.62 1.53
CA SER A 215 -10.65 22.08 1.45
C SER A 215 -11.57 22.56 0.31
N GLY A 216 -11.52 21.89 -0.85
CA GLY A 216 -12.42 22.18 -1.98
C GLY A 216 -13.90 21.86 -1.70
N GLU A 217 -14.17 20.96 -0.76
CA GLU A 217 -15.51 20.68 -0.21
C GLU A 217 -15.92 21.65 0.90
N GLY A 218 -15.08 22.65 1.22
CA GLY A 218 -15.32 23.66 2.24
C GLY A 218 -15.06 23.20 3.67
N LEU A 219 -14.38 22.06 3.86
CA LEU A 219 -13.99 21.57 5.19
C LEU A 219 -12.75 22.29 5.69
N LYS A 220 -12.69 22.57 7.00
CA LYS A 220 -11.47 23.08 7.64
C LYS A 220 -10.51 21.91 7.92
N VAL A 221 -9.36 21.92 7.24
CA VAL A 221 -8.36 20.85 7.30
C VAL A 221 -7.14 21.29 8.10
N THR A 222 -6.65 20.40 8.97
CA THR A 222 -5.33 20.51 9.60
C THR A 222 -4.46 19.33 9.18
N LEU A 223 -3.21 19.60 8.80
CA LEU A 223 -2.21 18.60 8.43
C LEU A 223 -1.23 18.40 9.60
N ALA A 224 -0.87 17.17 9.88
CA ALA A 224 0.14 16.80 10.87
C ALA A 224 1.32 16.10 10.19
N ALA A 225 2.50 16.72 10.25
CA ALA A 225 3.72 16.22 9.63
C ALA A 225 4.41 15.14 10.48
N GLY A 226 3.76 13.99 10.64
CA GLY A 226 4.26 12.90 11.49
C GLY A 226 5.35 12.02 10.84
N ASP A 227 5.72 12.21 9.57
CA ASP A 227 7.00 11.70 9.03
C ASP A 227 8.14 12.62 9.47
N THR A 228 8.48 12.58 10.75
CA THR A 228 9.44 13.51 11.37
C THR A 228 10.90 13.24 10.97
N PHE A 229 11.22 12.05 10.48
CA PHE A 229 12.58 11.68 10.08
C PHE A 229 13.00 12.24 8.73
N ARG A 230 12.05 12.50 7.83
CA ARG A 230 12.33 12.93 6.46
C ARG A 230 12.02 14.42 6.32
N ALA A 231 13.04 15.27 6.43
CA ALA A 231 12.91 16.71 6.24
C ALA A 231 12.17 17.09 4.94
N ALA A 232 12.48 16.40 3.83
CA ALA A 232 11.79 16.61 2.56
C ALA A 232 10.28 16.29 2.61
N ALA A 233 9.85 15.32 3.44
CA ALA A 233 8.43 15.02 3.61
C ALA A 233 7.71 16.13 4.37
N ILE A 234 8.34 16.68 5.42
CA ILE A 234 7.84 17.83 6.18
C ILE A 234 7.68 19.05 5.25
N GLU A 235 8.72 19.40 4.49
CA GLU A 235 8.67 20.52 3.54
C GLU A 235 7.64 20.31 2.43
N GLN A 236 7.55 19.10 1.89
CA GLN A 236 6.51 18.76 0.91
C GLN A 236 5.11 18.96 1.48
N LEU A 237 4.87 18.57 2.74
CA LEU A 237 3.57 18.74 3.39
C LEU A 237 3.26 20.21 3.67
N LYS A 238 4.26 21.03 4.04
CA LYS A 238 4.11 22.50 4.17
C LYS A 238 3.68 23.14 2.85
N ILE A 239 4.28 22.74 1.73
CA ILE A 239 3.88 23.23 0.40
C ILE A 239 2.42 22.87 0.10
N TRP A 240 1.99 21.64 0.44
CA TRP A 240 0.58 21.26 0.30
C TRP A 240 -0.36 22.06 1.20
N ALA A 241 0.04 22.33 2.45
CA ALA A 241 -0.72 23.18 3.36
C ALA A 241 -0.96 24.57 2.76
N GLN A 242 0.13 25.21 2.29
CA GLN A 242 0.07 26.51 1.62
C GLN A 242 -0.85 26.50 0.39
N ARG A 243 -0.74 25.47 -0.46
CA ARG A 243 -1.53 25.35 -1.69
C ARG A 243 -3.03 25.10 -1.45
N THR A 244 -3.38 24.51 -0.31
CA THR A 244 -4.75 24.11 0.01
C THR A 244 -5.42 25.00 1.06
N GLY A 245 -4.66 25.94 1.64
CA GLY A 245 -5.11 26.77 2.76
C GLY A 245 -5.32 25.99 4.06
N ALA A 246 -4.78 24.77 4.16
CA ALA A 246 -4.89 23.96 5.36
C ALA A 246 -3.91 24.45 6.44
N ASP A 247 -4.31 24.35 7.71
CA ASP A 247 -3.40 24.55 8.84
C ASP A 247 -2.38 23.41 8.87
N ILE A 248 -1.16 23.65 9.35
CA ILE A 248 -0.14 22.61 9.49
C ILE A 248 0.53 22.63 10.86
N VAL A 249 0.76 21.44 11.40
CA VAL A 249 1.55 21.20 12.61
C VAL A 249 2.74 20.34 12.23
N ALA A 250 3.94 20.89 12.46
CA ALA A 250 5.21 20.26 12.16
C ALA A 250 6.21 20.57 13.29
N ARG A 251 7.19 19.68 13.44
CA ARG A 251 8.40 19.86 14.28
C ARG A 251 9.63 19.81 13.38
N ASP A 252 10.79 20.08 13.97
CA ASP A 252 12.07 19.87 13.30
C ASP A 252 12.32 18.38 13.02
N GLN A 253 13.26 18.11 12.12
CA GLN A 253 13.63 16.75 11.74
C GLN A 253 14.09 15.94 12.96
N GLY A 254 13.61 14.70 13.07
CA GLY A 254 13.89 13.81 14.20
C GLY A 254 13.06 14.11 15.45
N GLY A 255 12.09 15.04 15.38
CA GLY A 255 11.16 15.30 16.48
C GLY A 255 10.24 14.13 16.81
N ASP A 256 9.72 14.11 18.05
CA ASP A 256 8.76 13.12 18.52
C ASP A 256 7.43 13.18 17.73
N ALA A 257 7.11 12.07 17.07
CA ALA A 257 5.91 11.93 16.25
C ALA A 257 4.63 11.84 17.10
N ALA A 258 4.67 11.17 18.26
CA ALA A 258 3.50 11.02 19.13
C ALA A 258 3.14 12.36 19.77
N GLY A 259 4.14 13.10 20.27
CA GLY A 259 3.97 14.47 20.76
C GLY A 259 3.54 15.45 19.66
N LEU A 260 3.95 15.24 18.39
CA LEU A 260 3.44 16.02 17.26
C LEU A 260 1.96 15.71 17.00
N ALA A 261 1.56 14.44 17.05
CA ALA A 261 0.17 14.01 16.87
C ALA A 261 -0.74 14.62 17.95
N PHE A 262 -0.30 14.62 19.22
CA PHE A 262 -1.00 15.25 20.33
C PHE A 262 -1.19 16.76 20.13
N ASP A 263 -0.11 17.46 19.76
CA ASP A 263 -0.17 18.91 19.49
C ASP A 263 -1.09 19.21 18.30
N ALA A 264 -1.05 18.38 17.25
CA ALA A 264 -1.91 18.54 16.09
C ALA A 264 -3.39 18.43 16.44
N LEU A 265 -3.77 17.41 17.23
CA LEU A 265 -5.14 17.25 17.69
C LEU A 265 -5.59 18.38 18.59
N THR A 266 -4.73 18.83 19.50
CA THR A 266 -5.02 19.94 20.42
C THR A 266 -5.26 21.24 19.65
N ARG A 267 -4.37 21.58 18.71
CA ARG A 267 -4.50 22.78 17.87
C ARG A 267 -5.70 22.69 16.94
N ALA A 268 -5.95 21.53 16.33
CA ALA A 268 -7.10 21.33 15.45
C ALA A 268 -8.43 21.50 16.19
N ARG A 269 -8.54 20.99 17.43
CA ARG A 269 -9.73 21.21 18.28
C ARG A 269 -9.93 22.69 18.59
N ALA A 270 -8.88 23.38 19.01
CA ALA A 270 -8.93 24.82 19.30
C ALA A 270 -9.29 25.66 18.07
N ALA A 271 -8.80 25.25 16.90
CA ALA A 271 -9.09 25.88 15.61
C ALA A 271 -10.48 25.52 15.06
N GLY A 272 -11.19 24.55 15.66
CA GLY A 272 -12.48 24.07 15.14
C GLY A 272 -12.37 23.36 13.80
N SER A 273 -11.26 22.66 13.55
CA SER A 273 -11.05 21.91 12.30
C SER A 273 -12.03 20.76 12.16
N ASP A 274 -12.50 20.52 10.94
CA ASP A 274 -13.37 19.41 10.62
C ASP A 274 -12.58 18.10 10.44
N VAL A 275 -11.38 18.18 9.84
CA VAL A 275 -10.54 17.01 9.52
C VAL A 275 -9.10 17.25 9.92
N VAL A 276 -8.47 16.23 10.51
CA VAL A 276 -7.01 16.14 10.69
C VAL A 276 -6.47 15.04 9.80
N LEU A 277 -5.51 15.37 8.94
CA LEU A 277 -4.77 14.39 8.12
C LEU A 277 -3.35 14.25 8.65
N MET A 278 -2.97 13.06 9.06
CA MET A 278 -1.69 12.80 9.71
C MET A 278 -0.80 11.91 8.84
N ASP A 279 0.39 12.42 8.51
CA ASP A 279 1.45 11.64 7.87
C ASP A 279 2.17 10.78 8.91
N THR A 280 2.79 9.70 8.48
CA THR A 280 3.61 8.84 9.33
C THR A 280 4.90 8.45 8.61
N ALA A 281 5.93 8.08 9.38
CA ALA A 281 7.09 7.43 8.81
C ALA A 281 6.70 6.12 8.08
N GLY A 282 7.47 5.73 7.06
CA GLY A 282 7.22 4.53 6.24
C GLY A 282 8.35 3.51 6.24
N ARG A 283 9.16 3.45 7.30
CA ARG A 283 10.31 2.55 7.39
C ARG A 283 9.84 1.15 7.85
N LEU A 284 9.66 0.22 6.90
CA LEU A 284 9.25 -1.17 7.17
C LEU A 284 10.36 -2.00 7.82
N GLN A 285 11.60 -1.53 7.75
CA GLN A 285 12.81 -2.28 8.07
C GLN A 285 13.05 -2.52 9.57
N ASN A 286 12.41 -1.77 10.47
CA ASN A 286 12.46 -2.01 11.92
C ASN A 286 11.04 -2.21 12.45
N ARG A 287 10.55 -3.46 12.42
CA ARG A 287 9.19 -3.82 12.87
C ARG A 287 8.91 -3.46 14.34
N ALA A 288 9.92 -3.29 15.18
CA ALA A 288 9.73 -2.95 16.59
C ALA A 288 9.51 -1.44 16.81
N GLU A 289 10.38 -0.59 16.26
CA GLU A 289 10.29 0.87 16.41
C GLU A 289 9.04 1.43 15.70
N LEU A 290 8.71 0.95 14.49
CA LEU A 290 7.52 1.41 13.77
C LEU A 290 6.21 1.01 14.48
N MET A 291 6.17 -0.17 15.11
CA MET A 291 4.99 -0.60 15.88
C MET A 291 4.88 0.17 17.20
N SER A 292 6.02 0.43 17.88
CA SER A 292 6.05 1.28 19.08
C SER A 292 5.67 2.74 18.78
N GLU A 293 5.91 3.25 17.58
CA GLU A 293 5.48 4.60 17.18
C GLU A 293 3.96 4.69 16.88
N LEU A 294 3.31 3.55 16.65
CA LEU A 294 1.89 3.46 16.30
C LEU A 294 0.99 2.99 17.46
N GLU A 295 1.56 2.39 18.50
CA GLU A 295 0.90 2.05 19.79
C GLU A 295 0.77 3.28 20.71
#